data_AF-A0A6G3U6I0-F1
#
_entry.id   AF-A0A6G3U6I0-F1
#
_cell.length_a   1.000
_cell.length_b   1.000
_cell.length_c   1.000
_cell.angle_alpha   90.00
_cell.angle_beta   90.00
_cell.angle_gamma   90.00
#
_symmetry.space_group_name_H-M   'P 1'
#
loop_
_entity.id
_entity.type
_entity.pdbx_description
1 polymer ?
#
loop_
_entity_poly.entity_id
_entity_poly.type
_entity_poly.pdbx_seq_one_letter_code
_entity_poly.pdbx_strand_id
1 'polypeptide(L)'
;MSTSAPPDWPHCAHGADLAADPFGCRGIHVPGHAACLAHLAGADCDAYLAGLTPGASIDHRGTTFTESLLIALLNALRDTATGHPRLGAAQFGSATFEGTAEFGPAKFDGTAGFESATFKHTAGFWSATFKGAAKFGSATFEDTARFWSATFEGDARFWSAAFRGPNKGVGRAGG
;
A
#
# COMPACT_ATOMS: atom_id res chain seq x y z
N MET A 1 6.45 12.15 -13.28
CA MET A 1 6.99 13.50 -13.01
C MET A 1 7.03 13.66 -11.50
N SER A 2 8.21 13.78 -10.90
CA SER A 2 8.34 14.03 -9.46
C SER A 2 7.61 15.32 -9.13
N THR A 3 6.65 15.26 -8.21
CA THR A 3 5.85 16.42 -7.82
C THR A 3 6.76 17.45 -7.16
N SER A 4 6.80 18.67 -7.68
CA SER A 4 7.70 19.74 -7.19
C SER A 4 7.38 20.23 -5.75
N ALA A 5 6.36 19.69 -5.09
CA ALA A 5 5.96 20.07 -3.75
C ALA A 5 6.10 18.86 -2.79
N PRO A 6 6.41 19.11 -1.50
CA PRO A 6 6.35 18.08 -0.48
C PRO A 6 4.89 17.65 -0.26
N PRO A 7 4.66 16.44 0.28
CA PRO A 7 3.32 16.02 0.67
C PRO A 7 2.79 16.88 1.84
N ASP A 8 1.48 16.80 2.08
CA ASP A 8 0.79 17.49 3.18
C ASP A 8 0.84 16.71 4.51
N TRP A 9 1.66 15.65 4.59
CA TRP A 9 1.90 14.85 5.79
C TRP A 9 3.37 14.91 6.23
N PRO A 10 3.68 14.61 7.51
CA PRO A 10 5.06 14.51 7.97
C PRO A 10 5.78 13.38 7.23
N HIS A 11 6.71 13.74 6.36
CA HIS A 11 7.41 12.80 5.48
C HIS A 11 8.89 12.63 5.84
N CYS A 12 9.38 11.44 5.56
CA CYS A 12 10.69 10.93 5.97
C CYS A 12 11.87 11.81 5.57
N ALA A 13 11.80 12.47 4.41
CA ALA A 13 12.86 13.31 3.85
C ALA A 13 14.25 12.65 3.72
N HIS A 14 14.33 11.31 3.86
CA HIS A 14 15.58 10.58 3.66
C HIS A 14 16.09 10.81 2.23
N GLY A 15 17.38 11.11 2.11
CA GLY A 15 18.01 11.43 0.84
C GLY A 15 17.65 12.81 0.28
N ALA A 16 17.08 13.72 1.08
CA ALA A 16 16.85 15.09 0.64
C ALA A 16 18.17 15.79 0.30
N ASP A 17 18.21 16.37 -0.90
CA ASP A 17 19.33 17.13 -1.43
C ASP A 17 18.77 18.38 -2.14
N LEU A 18 19.15 19.56 -1.67
CA LEU A 18 18.68 20.84 -2.21
C LEU A 18 18.94 21.00 -3.72
N ALA A 19 19.95 20.32 -4.27
CA ALA A 19 20.29 20.42 -5.69
C ALA A 19 19.51 19.44 -6.58
N ALA A 20 19.10 18.28 -6.07
CA ALA A 20 18.52 17.20 -6.86
C ALA A 20 17.04 16.92 -6.50
N ASP A 21 16.77 16.62 -5.23
CA ASP A 21 15.43 16.44 -4.68
C ASP A 21 15.36 17.08 -3.29
N PRO A 22 14.95 18.36 -3.18
CA PRO A 22 14.99 19.08 -1.91
C PRO A 22 14.05 18.49 -0.84
N PHE A 23 13.16 17.57 -1.21
CA PHE A 23 12.20 16.96 -0.29
C PHE A 23 12.53 15.52 0.08
N GLY A 24 13.35 14.83 -0.72
CA GLY A 24 13.73 13.44 -0.51
C GLY A 24 12.52 12.49 -0.43
N CYS A 25 12.67 11.43 0.37
CA CYS A 25 11.64 10.39 0.51
C CYS A 25 10.32 10.93 1.07
N ARG A 26 9.23 10.77 0.30
CA ARG A 26 7.87 11.26 0.62
C ARG A 26 7.07 10.30 1.51
N GLY A 27 7.67 9.21 1.98
CA GLY A 27 7.02 8.25 2.86
C GLY A 27 6.63 8.88 4.18
N ILE A 28 5.39 8.65 4.61
CA ILE A 28 4.89 9.11 5.89
C ILE A 28 5.69 8.48 7.04
N HIS A 29 5.89 9.24 8.10
CA HIS A 29 6.50 8.75 9.33
C HIS A 29 5.74 7.56 9.92
N VAL A 30 6.49 6.54 10.34
CA VAL A 30 5.97 5.52 11.24
C VAL A 30 5.68 6.17 12.59
N PRO A 31 4.55 5.87 13.27
CA PRO A 31 4.22 6.47 14.56
C PRO A 31 5.37 6.35 15.57
N GLY A 32 5.80 7.48 16.13
CA GLY A 32 6.94 7.54 17.06
C GLY A 32 8.32 7.70 16.43
N HIS A 33 8.43 7.70 15.10
CA HIS A 33 9.69 7.82 14.38
C HIS A 33 9.66 8.99 13.38
N ALA A 34 10.83 9.49 13.00
CA ALA A 34 10.99 10.52 11.96
C ALA A 34 11.27 9.91 10.56
N ALA A 35 11.12 8.59 10.43
CA ALA A 35 11.37 7.86 9.18
C ALA A 35 10.11 7.10 8.74
N CYS A 36 9.98 6.90 7.43
CA CYS A 36 8.99 5.97 6.89
C CYS A 36 9.45 4.52 7.06
N LEU A 37 8.55 3.57 6.85
CA LEU A 37 8.85 2.15 7.05
C LEU A 37 10.02 1.66 6.18
N ALA A 38 10.22 2.24 5.00
CA ALA A 38 11.32 1.89 4.10
C ALA A 38 12.71 2.33 4.58
N HIS A 39 12.77 3.38 5.42
CA HIS A 39 14.02 3.95 5.93
C HIS A 39 14.14 3.83 7.45
N LEU A 40 13.25 3.05 8.06
CA LEU A 40 13.30 2.78 9.49
C LEU A 40 14.47 1.83 9.78
N ALA A 41 15.24 2.10 10.83
CA ALA A 41 16.35 1.24 11.23
C ALA A 41 15.85 -0.17 11.58
N GLY A 42 16.68 -1.20 11.36
CA GLY A 42 16.25 -2.60 11.49
C GLY A 42 15.53 -2.93 12.79
N ALA A 43 16.10 -2.57 13.95
CA ALA A 43 15.48 -2.84 15.25
C ALA A 43 14.14 -2.10 15.46
N ASP A 44 14.04 -0.86 14.97
CA ASP A 44 12.80 -0.07 15.06
C ASP A 44 11.74 -0.62 14.08
N CYS A 45 12.15 -1.08 12.90
CA CYS A 45 11.30 -1.72 11.91
C CYS A 45 10.74 -3.03 12.47
N ASP A 46 11.61 -3.87 13.05
CA ASP A 46 11.22 -5.13 13.68
C ASP A 46 10.25 -4.87 14.84
N ALA A 47 10.51 -3.86 15.68
CA ALA A 47 9.62 -3.48 16.77
C ALA A 47 8.26 -2.97 16.28
N TYR A 48 8.23 -2.11 15.26
CA TYR A 48 7.00 -1.62 14.64
C TYR A 48 6.17 -2.78 14.09
N LEU A 49 6.79 -3.67 13.30
CA LEU A 49 6.12 -4.83 12.71
C LEU A 49 5.63 -5.80 13.77
N ALA A 50 6.42 -6.09 14.80
CA ALA A 50 6.02 -6.97 15.91
C ALA A 50 4.86 -6.40 16.75
N GLY A 51 4.69 -5.07 16.75
CA GLY A 51 3.59 -4.40 17.43
C GLY A 51 2.26 -4.41 16.67
N LEU A 52 2.25 -4.80 15.39
CA LEU A 52 1.02 -4.88 14.61
C LEU A 52 0.20 -6.11 15.00
N THR A 53 -1.12 -5.95 14.94
CA THR A 53 -2.08 -7.02 15.20
C THR A 53 -3.06 -7.15 14.04
N PRO A 54 -3.64 -8.34 13.78
CA PRO A 54 -4.63 -8.51 12.73
C PRO A 54 -5.82 -7.55 12.89
N GLY A 55 -6.10 -6.77 11.85
CA GLY A 55 -7.13 -5.73 11.84
C GLY A 55 -6.64 -4.35 12.29
N ALA A 56 -5.36 -4.18 12.61
CA ALA A 56 -4.78 -2.86 12.89
C ALA A 56 -4.90 -1.94 11.66
N SER A 57 -5.10 -0.65 11.92
CA SER A 57 -5.07 0.36 10.87
C SER A 57 -3.64 0.84 10.65
N ILE A 58 -3.25 1.02 9.38
CA ILE A 58 -1.89 1.40 8.98
C ILE A 58 -1.92 2.59 8.01
N ASP A 59 -0.91 3.45 8.11
CA ASP A 59 -0.66 4.54 7.17
C ASP A 59 0.78 4.46 6.69
N HIS A 60 0.94 4.16 5.40
CA HIS A 60 2.20 4.06 4.69
C HIS A 60 2.17 4.87 3.39
N ARG A 61 1.41 5.98 3.38
CA ARG A 61 1.39 6.93 2.26
C ARG A 61 2.81 7.34 1.85
N GLY A 62 3.04 7.47 0.55
CA GLY A 62 4.33 7.87 -0.04
C GLY A 62 5.49 6.89 0.18
N THR A 63 5.29 5.75 0.85
CA THR A 63 6.37 4.82 1.18
C THR A 63 6.72 3.95 -0.02
N THR A 64 8.01 3.71 -0.23
CA THR A 64 8.50 2.76 -1.24
C THR A 64 8.62 1.36 -0.61
N PHE A 65 8.00 0.36 -1.22
CA PHE A 65 8.02 -1.02 -0.78
C PHE A 65 8.83 -1.88 -1.73
N THR A 66 9.84 -2.55 -1.17
CA THR A 66 10.37 -3.77 -1.77
C THR A 66 9.38 -4.92 -1.56
N GLU A 67 9.53 -6.00 -2.33
CA GLU A 67 8.72 -7.21 -2.14
C GLU A 67 8.86 -7.78 -0.72
N SER A 68 10.09 -7.85 -0.19
CA SER A 68 10.35 -8.35 1.16
C SER A 68 9.72 -7.48 2.25
N LEU A 69 9.73 -6.15 2.10
CA LEU A 69 9.14 -5.24 3.08
C LEU A 69 7.62 -5.35 3.11
N LEU A 70 6.98 -5.47 1.94
CA LEU A 70 5.54 -5.71 1.87
C LEU A 70 5.17 -7.06 2.48
N ILE A 71 5.93 -8.12 2.18
CA ILE A 71 5.72 -9.46 2.78
C ILE A 71 5.82 -9.38 4.30
N ALA A 72 6.82 -8.69 4.84
CA ALA A 72 6.99 -8.53 6.28
C ALA A 72 5.79 -7.80 6.92
N LEU A 73 5.34 -6.70 6.31
CA LEU A 73 4.16 -5.94 6.74
C LEU A 73 2.88 -6.80 6.74
N LEU A 74 2.62 -7.54 5.66
CA LEU A 74 1.42 -8.36 5.54
C LEU A 74 1.45 -9.58 6.48
N ASN A 75 2.63 -10.14 6.74
CA ASN A 75 2.80 -11.20 7.73
C ASN A 75 2.55 -10.72 9.15
N ALA A 76 2.96 -9.50 9.49
CA ALA A 76 2.69 -8.89 10.79
C ALA A 76 1.19 -8.67 11.04
N LEU A 77 0.40 -8.49 9.98
CA LEU A 77 -1.06 -8.30 10.04
C LEU A 77 -1.85 -9.61 9.83
N ARG A 78 -1.17 -10.76 9.82
CA ARG A 78 -1.78 -12.05 9.48
C ARG A 78 -2.68 -12.56 10.60
N ASP A 79 -3.95 -12.72 10.27
CA ASP A 79 -4.92 -13.38 11.15
C ASP A 79 -4.60 -14.88 11.22
N THR A 80 -4.32 -15.40 12.40
CA THR A 80 -3.92 -16.80 12.60
C THR A 80 -5.07 -17.78 12.38
N ALA A 81 -6.32 -17.35 12.49
CA ALA A 81 -7.48 -18.21 12.27
C ALA A 81 -7.74 -18.45 10.77
N THR A 82 -7.49 -17.44 9.93
CA THR A 82 -7.70 -17.54 8.48
C THR A 82 -6.41 -17.79 7.71
N GLY A 83 -5.26 -17.49 8.30
CA GLY A 83 -3.97 -17.53 7.65
C GLY A 83 -3.75 -16.40 6.63
N HIS A 84 -4.59 -15.37 6.62
CA HIS A 84 -4.56 -14.28 5.64
C HIS A 84 -4.35 -12.91 6.30
N PRO A 85 -3.77 -11.91 5.60
CA PRO A 85 -3.63 -10.57 6.15
C PRO A 85 -5.01 -9.97 6.43
N ARG A 86 -5.17 -9.38 7.61
CA ARG A 86 -6.39 -8.64 7.99
C ARG A 86 -5.97 -7.23 8.38
N LEU A 87 -6.53 -6.23 7.72
CA LEU A 87 -6.20 -4.84 7.90
C LEU A 87 -7.45 -4.07 8.32
N GLY A 88 -7.28 -3.07 9.18
CA GLY A 88 -8.31 -2.06 9.44
C GLY A 88 -8.39 -1.08 8.27
N ALA A 89 -8.28 0.23 8.54
CA ALA A 89 -8.00 1.19 7.49
C ALA A 89 -6.54 1.03 7.03
N ALA A 90 -6.29 0.95 5.73
CA ALA A 90 -4.96 0.79 5.17
C ALA A 90 -4.70 1.86 4.11
N GLN A 91 -3.75 2.75 4.38
CA GLN A 91 -3.43 3.88 3.49
C GLN A 91 -2.07 3.68 2.82
N PHE A 92 -2.08 3.47 1.51
CA PHE A 92 -0.92 3.34 0.63
C PHE A 92 -0.95 4.40 -0.48
N GLY A 93 -1.65 5.51 -0.28
CA GLY A 93 -1.72 6.59 -1.25
C GLY A 93 -0.32 7.12 -1.60
N SER A 94 -0.03 7.30 -2.88
CA SER A 94 1.29 7.68 -3.42
C SER A 94 2.44 6.74 -3.06
N ALA A 95 2.16 5.54 -2.53
CA ALA A 95 3.19 4.52 -2.32
C ALA A 95 3.73 3.99 -3.65
N THR A 96 4.97 3.51 -3.63
CA THR A 96 5.58 2.84 -4.79
C THR A 96 5.93 1.42 -4.42
N PHE A 97 5.43 0.45 -5.18
CA PHE A 97 5.78 -0.97 -5.04
C PHE A 97 6.78 -1.35 -6.12
N GLU A 98 8.02 -1.58 -5.71
CA GLU A 98 9.14 -1.82 -6.63
C GLU A 98 9.34 -3.28 -7.01
N GLY A 99 8.69 -4.19 -6.30
CA GLY A 99 8.67 -5.62 -6.61
C GLY A 99 7.23 -6.12 -6.81
N THR A 100 7.08 -7.45 -6.81
CA THR A 100 5.74 -8.06 -6.85
C THR A 100 4.98 -7.70 -5.58
N ALA A 101 3.76 -7.16 -5.74
CA ALA A 101 2.94 -6.64 -4.65
C ALA A 101 1.68 -7.50 -4.46
N GLU A 102 1.80 -8.57 -3.69
CA GLU A 102 0.71 -9.53 -3.46
C GLU A 102 -0.01 -9.24 -2.14
N PHE A 103 -1.17 -8.60 -2.24
CA PHE A 103 -2.11 -8.39 -1.15
C PHE A 103 -3.14 -9.53 -1.05
N GLY A 104 -3.44 -10.25 -2.12
CA GLY A 104 -4.40 -11.36 -2.11
C GLY A 104 -3.94 -12.51 -1.20
N PRO A 105 -4.82 -13.12 -0.38
CA PRO A 105 -6.26 -12.89 -0.20
C PRO A 105 -6.56 -12.06 1.08
N ALA A 106 -6.02 -10.84 1.17
CA ALA A 106 -6.21 -9.98 2.32
C ALA A 106 -7.65 -9.52 2.52
N LYS A 107 -8.00 -9.27 3.77
CA LYS A 107 -9.25 -8.64 4.18
C LYS A 107 -8.98 -7.23 4.68
N PHE A 108 -9.60 -6.24 4.06
CA PHE A 108 -9.60 -4.84 4.49
C PHE A 108 -10.94 -4.54 5.16
N ASP A 109 -10.98 -4.52 6.48
CA ASP A 109 -12.18 -4.20 7.26
C ASP A 109 -12.52 -2.69 7.22
N GLY A 110 -11.53 -1.83 6.96
CA GLY A 110 -11.68 -0.39 6.80
C GLY A 110 -11.48 0.09 5.36
N THR A 111 -11.29 1.40 5.19
CA THR A 111 -10.95 1.99 3.88
C THR A 111 -9.56 1.53 3.44
N ALA A 112 -9.46 1.03 2.20
CA ALA A 112 -8.21 0.69 1.55
C ALA A 112 -7.87 1.75 0.48
N GLY A 113 -6.88 2.58 0.77
CA GLY A 113 -6.44 3.67 -0.11
C GLY A 113 -5.15 3.32 -0.84
N PHE A 114 -5.17 3.40 -2.17
CA PHE A 114 -4.05 3.22 -3.09
C PHE A 114 -3.99 4.37 -4.11
N GLU A 115 -4.56 5.54 -3.77
CA GLU A 115 -4.64 6.67 -4.68
C GLU A 115 -3.25 7.15 -5.11
N SER A 116 -3.03 7.29 -6.41
CA SER A 116 -1.74 7.64 -7.00
C SER A 116 -0.60 6.69 -6.65
N ALA A 117 -0.89 5.48 -6.15
CA ALA A 117 0.13 4.46 -5.92
C ALA A 117 0.67 3.94 -7.25
N THR A 118 1.95 3.57 -7.29
CA THR A 118 2.60 2.99 -8.46
C THR A 118 3.01 1.55 -8.17
N PHE A 119 2.57 0.62 -9.02
CA PHE A 119 2.96 -0.78 -8.99
C PHE A 119 3.85 -1.06 -10.20
N LYS A 120 5.16 -1.20 -9.98
CA LYS A 120 6.14 -1.40 -11.07
C LYS A 120 6.09 -2.82 -11.67
N HIS A 121 5.66 -3.80 -10.86
CA HIS A 121 5.50 -5.20 -11.26
C HIS A 121 4.09 -5.70 -10.95
N THR A 122 3.91 -7.02 -10.96
CA THR A 122 2.63 -7.66 -10.70
C THR A 122 2.00 -7.15 -9.39
N ALA A 123 0.77 -6.66 -9.49
CA ALA A 123 -0.05 -6.25 -8.35
C ALA A 123 -1.18 -7.25 -8.16
N GLY A 124 -1.18 -7.97 -7.05
CA GLY A 124 -2.12 -9.03 -6.74
C GLY A 124 -3.11 -8.64 -5.65
N PHE A 125 -4.38 -8.52 -6.01
CA PHE A 125 -5.51 -8.36 -5.09
C PHE A 125 -6.49 -9.54 -5.22
N TRP A 126 -6.00 -10.70 -5.63
CA TRP A 126 -6.81 -11.88 -5.88
C TRP A 126 -7.50 -12.35 -4.60
N SER A 127 -8.79 -12.68 -4.70
CA SER A 127 -9.62 -13.07 -3.54
C SER A 127 -9.58 -12.10 -2.34
N ALA A 128 -9.12 -10.86 -2.55
CA ALA A 128 -9.13 -9.85 -1.49
C ALA A 128 -10.57 -9.40 -1.21
N THR A 129 -10.88 -9.12 0.05
CA THR A 129 -12.18 -8.58 0.45
C THR A 129 -12.03 -7.17 0.96
N PHE A 130 -12.71 -6.22 0.33
CA PHE A 130 -12.76 -4.81 0.72
C PHE A 130 -14.12 -4.50 1.34
N LYS A 131 -14.17 -4.41 2.67
CA LYS A 131 -15.40 -4.07 3.39
C LYS A 131 -15.70 -2.58 3.37
N GLY A 132 -14.65 -1.76 3.49
CA GLY A 132 -14.73 -0.31 3.30
C GLY A 132 -14.54 0.10 1.84
N ALA A 133 -14.43 1.40 1.61
CA ALA A 133 -14.12 1.92 0.28
C ALA A 133 -12.72 1.46 -0.18
N ALA A 134 -12.63 1.01 -1.42
CA ALA A 134 -11.37 0.67 -2.09
C ALA A 134 -11.05 1.74 -3.13
N LYS A 135 -9.99 2.50 -2.92
CA LYS A 135 -9.68 3.70 -3.71
C LYS A 135 -8.36 3.52 -4.45
N PHE A 136 -8.44 3.37 -5.76
CA PHE A 136 -7.30 3.23 -6.67
C PHE A 136 -7.20 4.42 -7.64
N GLY A 137 -7.77 5.58 -7.26
CA GLY A 137 -7.80 6.76 -8.12
C GLY A 137 -6.40 7.19 -8.53
N SER A 138 -6.14 7.38 -9.82
CA SER A 138 -4.83 7.72 -10.39
C SER A 138 -3.72 6.70 -10.10
N ALA A 139 -4.04 5.49 -9.62
CA ALA A 139 -3.05 4.44 -9.44
C ALA A 139 -2.49 3.99 -10.79
N THR A 140 -1.20 3.69 -10.85
CA THR A 140 -0.54 3.19 -12.05
C THR A 140 -0.10 1.74 -11.84
N PHE A 141 -0.57 0.84 -12.70
CA PHE A 141 -0.16 -0.55 -12.77
C PHE A 141 0.69 -0.72 -14.03
N GLU A 142 2.01 -0.77 -13.87
CA GLU A 142 2.95 -0.85 -14.99
C GLU A 142 2.99 -2.25 -15.63
N ASP A 143 2.66 -3.27 -14.84
CA ASP A 143 2.54 -4.67 -15.25
C ASP A 143 1.14 -5.21 -14.91
N THR A 144 1.04 -6.53 -14.72
CA THR A 144 -0.19 -7.29 -14.55
C THR A 144 -0.87 -6.92 -13.24
N ALA A 145 -2.12 -6.47 -13.32
CA ALA A 145 -2.98 -6.31 -12.15
C ALA A 145 -3.98 -7.47 -12.08
N ARG A 146 -4.08 -8.12 -10.91
CA ARG A 146 -4.90 -9.31 -10.70
C ARG A 146 -5.95 -9.00 -9.62
N PHE A 147 -7.20 -8.89 -10.02
CA PHE A 147 -8.34 -8.65 -9.10
C PHE A 147 -9.35 -9.81 -9.11
N TRP A 148 -8.96 -10.97 -9.67
CA TRP A 148 -9.87 -12.10 -9.84
C TRP A 148 -10.37 -12.58 -8.47
N SER A 149 -11.68 -12.83 -8.38
CA SER A 149 -12.38 -13.17 -7.15
C SER A 149 -12.29 -12.12 -6.02
N ALA A 150 -11.78 -10.91 -6.27
CA ALA A 150 -11.86 -9.84 -5.30
C ALA A 150 -13.32 -9.44 -5.06
N THR A 151 -13.67 -9.20 -3.80
CA THR A 151 -15.01 -8.78 -3.37
C THR A 151 -14.94 -7.35 -2.86
N PHE A 152 -15.79 -6.47 -3.38
CA PHE A 152 -15.93 -5.09 -2.94
C PHE A 152 -17.33 -4.93 -2.34
N GLU A 153 -17.42 -4.86 -1.01
CA GLU A 153 -18.67 -4.61 -0.28
C GLU A 153 -18.94 -3.09 -0.14
N GLY A 154 -17.87 -2.28 -0.17
CA GLY A 154 -17.94 -0.82 -0.22
C GLY A 154 -17.61 -0.24 -1.60
N ASP A 155 -17.68 1.09 -1.72
CA ASP A 155 -17.35 1.83 -2.95
C ASP A 155 -15.96 1.47 -3.49
N ALA A 156 -15.91 0.99 -4.74
CA ALA A 156 -14.65 0.77 -5.46
C ALA A 156 -14.43 1.87 -6.50
N ARG A 157 -13.36 2.65 -6.37
CA ARG A 157 -13.08 3.81 -7.23
C ARG A 157 -11.74 3.65 -7.94
N PHE A 158 -11.75 3.61 -9.28
CA PHE A 158 -10.57 3.48 -10.13
C PHE A 158 -10.40 4.68 -11.08
N TRP A 159 -10.96 5.85 -10.76
CA TRP A 159 -10.92 7.03 -11.63
C TRP A 159 -9.48 7.39 -12.01
N SER A 160 -9.21 7.57 -13.31
CA SER A 160 -7.87 7.85 -13.85
C SER A 160 -6.79 6.79 -13.53
N ALA A 161 -7.16 5.59 -13.07
CA ALA A 161 -6.20 4.50 -12.92
C ALA A 161 -5.67 4.06 -14.30
N ALA A 162 -4.36 3.86 -14.41
CA ALA A 162 -3.70 3.43 -15.62
C ALA A 162 -3.27 1.96 -15.50
N PHE A 163 -3.77 1.10 -16.39
CA PHE A 163 -3.37 -0.30 -16.51
C PHE A 163 -2.56 -0.48 -17.79
N ARG A 164 -1.25 -0.70 -17.65
CA ARG A 164 -0.33 -0.82 -18.80
C ARG A 164 -0.07 -2.27 -19.19
N GLY A 165 -0.10 -3.19 -18.20
CA GLY A 165 -0.03 -4.63 -18.42
C GLY A 165 -1.41 -5.30 -18.55
N PRO A 166 -1.44 -6.62 -18.79
CA PRO A 166 -2.69 -7.37 -18.88
C PRO A 166 -3.44 -7.33 -17.55
N ASN A 167 -4.72 -6.92 -17.58
CA ASN A 167 -5.59 -6.92 -16.41
C ASN A 167 -6.42 -8.23 -16.38
N LYS A 168 -6.31 -8.99 -15.28
CA LYS A 168 -7.13 -10.19 -15.06
C LYS A 168 -8.23 -9.86 -14.05
N GLY A 169 -9.34 -9.34 -14.60
CA GLY A 169 -10.73 -9.26 -14.10
C GLY A 169 -10.96 -8.84 -12.65
N VAL A 170 -11.86 -7.88 -12.42
CA VAL A 170 -12.38 -7.55 -11.08
C VAL A 170 -13.50 -8.55 -10.73
N GLY A 171 -13.44 -9.21 -9.58
CA GLY A 171 -14.53 -10.04 -9.07
C GLY A 171 -15.82 -9.25 -8.85
N ARG A 172 -16.98 -9.93 -8.87
CA ARG A 172 -18.32 -9.33 -8.84
C ARG A 172 -18.46 -8.28 -7.73
N ALA A 173 -18.79 -7.04 -8.08
CA ALA A 173 -19.33 -6.06 -7.15
C ALA A 173 -20.74 -6.51 -6.76
N GLY A 174 -20.98 -6.76 -5.47
CA GLY A 174 -22.32 -6.98 -4.95
C GLY A 174 -23.04 -5.64 -4.89
N GLY A 175 -24.15 -5.53 -5.63
CA GLY A 175 -25.12 -4.44 -5.50
C GLY A 175 -26.28 -4.85 -4.61
#